data_AF-A0A945EE12-F1
#
_entry.id   AF-A0A945EE12-F1
#
_cell.length_a   1.000
_cell.length_b   1.000
_cell.length_c   1.000
_cell.angle_alpha   90.00
_cell.angle_beta   90.00
_cell.angle_gamma   90.00
#
_symmetry.space_group_name_H-M   'P 1'
#
loop_
_entity.id
_entity.type
_entity.pdbx_description
1 polymer ?
#
loop_
_entity_poly.entity_id
_entity_poly.type
_entity_poly.pdbx_seq_one_letter_code
_entity_poly.pdbx_strand_id
1 'polypeptide(L)'
;AQLLLQTANKDLSNYSITTHGQGLLDLDKATQPVGGLGISLTGRTGATTSISGSLSINGVDDSVISSLSSMSAIDDFDRDFKVDLTSMIKQNDNLMPLQSDYKKGDSWGAMLSNLDVKSLDGFIIGLENKEHFLIGYNKSIIDTSLELNLNYSKNQANPWVDISGVWGDVDSTSTIDSNLTWANDNFWIQGGVMATNTDLTAGLVSDINNLYSVYTTAGWEKDNWRIYTGTKPKLIKGDIEFNLPSNVDENGTMHYNKQKTRVKNNATGFIGGFWQQDVNGYSLITDGTVDSSGGHHTSITINKQF
;
A
#
# COMPACT_ATOMS: atom_id res chain seq x y z
N ALA A 1 -15.37 -18.40 37.75
CA ALA A 1 -14.68 -19.46 38.53
C ALA A 1 -13.59 -20.18 37.71
N GLN A 2 -13.79 -20.48 36.42
CA GLN A 2 -12.79 -21.17 35.59
C GLN A 2 -11.41 -20.50 35.53
N LEU A 3 -11.35 -19.15 35.43
CA LEU A 3 -10.07 -18.41 35.41
C LEU A 3 -9.15 -18.76 36.58
N LEU A 4 -9.65 -18.67 37.82
CA LEU A 4 -8.85 -18.94 39.03
C LEU A 4 -8.42 -20.40 39.12
N LEU A 5 -9.21 -21.33 38.58
CA LEU A 5 -8.87 -22.76 38.56
C LEU A 5 -7.81 -23.07 37.49
N GLN A 6 -7.83 -22.38 36.36
CA GLN A 6 -6.86 -22.54 35.27
C GLN A 6 -5.50 -21.91 35.60
N THR A 7 -5.51 -20.81 36.36
CA THR A 7 -4.30 -20.05 36.71
C THR A 7 -3.69 -20.48 38.05
N ALA A 8 -4.38 -21.29 38.85
CA ALA A 8 -3.86 -21.80 40.11
C ALA A 8 -2.50 -22.51 39.96
N ASN A 9 -1.60 -22.25 40.92
CA ASN A 9 -0.28 -22.86 40.98
C ASN A 9 -0.37 -24.29 41.54
N LYS A 10 0.05 -25.26 40.73
CA LYS A 10 0.14 -26.69 41.09
C LYS A 10 1.58 -27.15 41.35
N ASP A 11 2.56 -26.28 41.14
CA ASP A 11 3.98 -26.53 41.43
C ASP A 11 4.26 -26.31 42.93
N LEU A 12 3.68 -27.20 43.73
CA LEU A 12 3.79 -27.21 45.18
C LEU A 12 4.43 -28.55 45.59
N SER A 13 5.34 -28.52 46.57
CA SER A 13 5.88 -29.74 47.15
C SER A 13 4.75 -30.64 47.65
N ASN A 14 4.72 -31.91 47.22
CA ASN A 14 3.66 -32.89 47.52
C ASN A 14 2.26 -32.45 47.07
N TYR A 15 2.13 -31.73 45.94
CA TYR A 15 0.82 -31.42 45.36
C TYR A 15 -0.04 -32.68 45.20
N SER A 16 -1.31 -32.56 45.57
CA SER A 16 -2.31 -33.61 45.50
C SER A 16 -3.67 -32.97 45.25
N ILE A 17 -4.39 -33.44 44.23
CA ILE A 17 -5.71 -32.90 43.89
C ILE A 17 -6.74 -33.12 45.00
N THR A 18 -6.58 -34.14 45.84
CA THR A 18 -7.52 -34.43 46.95
C THR A 18 -7.32 -33.50 48.15
N THR A 19 -6.11 -33.01 48.37
CA THR A 19 -5.78 -32.11 49.49
C THR A 19 -5.77 -30.65 49.06
N HIS A 20 -5.22 -30.36 47.88
CA HIS A 20 -4.96 -29.01 47.39
C HIS A 20 -5.94 -28.59 46.28
N GLY A 21 -6.90 -29.44 45.91
CA GLY A 21 -7.88 -29.13 44.86
C GLY A 21 -7.19 -28.76 43.54
N GLN A 22 -7.54 -27.60 42.97
CA GLN A 22 -6.94 -27.09 41.73
C GLN A 22 -5.59 -26.40 41.93
N GLY A 23 -5.01 -26.41 43.14
CA GLY A 23 -3.75 -25.73 43.44
C GLY A 23 -3.96 -24.47 44.27
N LEU A 24 -2.87 -23.76 44.53
CA LEU A 24 -2.88 -22.50 45.27
C LEU A 24 -3.34 -21.37 44.35
N LEU A 25 -4.20 -20.49 44.86
CA LEU A 25 -4.63 -19.28 44.16
C LEU A 25 -3.41 -18.44 43.76
N ASP A 26 -3.29 -18.16 42.46
CA ASP A 26 -2.22 -17.35 41.90
C ASP A 26 -2.85 -16.12 41.23
N LEU A 27 -2.88 -15.01 41.96
CA LEU A 27 -3.50 -13.77 41.47
C LEU A 27 -2.65 -13.07 40.41
N ASP A 28 -1.33 -13.26 40.42
CA ASP A 28 -0.45 -12.68 39.40
C ASP A 28 -0.69 -13.36 38.05
N LYS A 29 -0.74 -14.70 38.04
CA LYS A 29 -1.11 -15.44 36.83
C LYS A 29 -2.56 -15.20 36.42
N ALA A 30 -3.46 -14.99 37.37
CA ALA A 30 -4.86 -14.68 37.09
C ALA A 30 -5.07 -13.29 36.48
N THR A 31 -4.15 -12.33 36.64
CA THR A 31 -4.28 -10.97 36.08
C THR A 31 -3.52 -10.78 34.76
N GLN A 32 -2.70 -11.75 34.36
CA GLN A 32 -2.04 -11.78 33.06
C GLN A 32 -2.99 -12.33 31.97
N PRO A 33 -2.75 -12.02 30.68
CA PRO A 33 -3.48 -12.63 29.57
C PRO A 33 -3.41 -14.15 29.64
N VAL A 34 -4.55 -14.81 29.47
CA VAL A 34 -4.61 -16.28 29.36
C VAL A 34 -4.90 -16.64 27.91
N GLY A 35 -4.02 -17.45 27.32
CA GLY A 35 -4.07 -17.74 25.90
C GLY A 35 -3.42 -16.63 25.08
N GLY A 36 -3.92 -16.42 23.86
CA GLY A 36 -3.46 -15.35 22.98
C GLY A 36 -4.29 -14.08 23.16
N LEU A 37 -3.68 -12.92 22.94
CA LEU A 37 -4.43 -11.68 22.76
C LEU A 37 -4.90 -11.55 21.31
N GLY A 38 -6.15 -11.17 21.14
CA GLY A 38 -6.73 -10.88 19.83
C GLY A 38 -7.66 -9.68 19.86
N ILE A 39 -7.95 -9.12 18.70
CA ILE A 39 -8.85 -7.99 18.54
C ILE A 39 -10.15 -8.51 17.92
N SER A 40 -11.28 -8.25 18.56
CA SER A 40 -12.57 -8.44 17.88
C SER A 40 -12.68 -7.37 16.80
N LEU A 41 -13.09 -7.74 15.59
CA LEU A 41 -13.39 -6.80 14.50
C LEU A 41 -14.89 -6.57 14.32
N THR A 42 -15.73 -7.37 15.01
CA THR A 42 -17.19 -7.37 14.85
C THR A 42 -17.93 -6.80 16.08
N GLY A 43 -17.20 -6.41 17.12
CA GLY A 43 -17.73 -5.94 18.39
C GLY A 43 -18.18 -7.03 19.35
N ARG A 44 -18.36 -8.27 18.88
CA ARG A 44 -18.66 -9.41 19.75
C ARG A 44 -17.37 -10.05 20.24
N THR A 45 -17.23 -10.18 21.55
CA THR A 45 -16.15 -10.97 22.17
C THR A 45 -16.35 -12.47 21.86
N GLY A 46 -15.24 -13.23 21.80
CA GLY A 46 -15.21 -14.64 21.39
C GLY A 46 -14.83 -14.95 19.93
N ALA A 47 -14.85 -13.97 19.02
CA ALA A 47 -14.28 -14.11 17.68
C ALA A 47 -13.23 -13.02 17.46
N THR A 48 -11.96 -13.39 17.62
CA THR A 48 -10.83 -12.46 17.54
C THR A 48 -9.97 -12.72 16.32
N THR A 49 -9.34 -11.64 15.86
CA THR A 49 -8.26 -11.68 14.89
C THR A 49 -6.94 -11.56 15.64
N SER A 50 -5.97 -12.41 15.28
CA SER A 50 -4.63 -12.35 15.87
C SER A 50 -3.96 -11.02 15.55
N ILE A 51 -3.27 -10.44 16.53
CA ILE A 51 -2.54 -9.18 16.37
C ILE A 51 -1.28 -9.45 15.54
N SER A 52 -1.39 -9.25 14.23
CA SER A 52 -0.34 -9.52 13.26
C SER A 52 -0.51 -8.66 12.00
N GLY A 53 0.49 -8.66 11.12
CA GLY A 53 0.50 -7.88 9.89
C GLY A 53 1.13 -6.50 10.06
N SER A 54 0.91 -5.62 9.11
CA SER A 54 1.42 -4.25 9.13
C SER A 54 0.55 -3.28 8.36
N LEU A 55 0.67 -2.00 8.72
CA LEU A 55 0.11 -0.89 7.98
C LEU A 55 1.26 0.00 7.49
N SER A 56 1.46 0.09 6.19
CA SER A 56 2.43 0.97 5.56
C SER A 56 1.70 2.10 4.83
N ILE A 57 1.81 3.30 5.37
CA ILE A 57 1.13 4.50 4.88
C ILE A 57 1.88 5.72 5.39
N ASN A 58 1.98 6.78 4.58
CA ASN A 58 2.46 8.06 5.07
C ASN A 58 1.31 9.03 5.40
N GLY A 59 1.53 9.84 6.45
CA GLY A 59 0.68 10.96 6.80
C GLY A 59 -0.32 10.68 7.92
N VAL A 60 -0.18 9.57 8.65
CA VAL A 60 -1.02 9.23 9.81
C VAL A 60 -0.90 10.32 10.87
N ASP A 61 -2.02 10.92 11.24
CA ASP A 61 -2.05 12.01 12.22
C ASP A 61 -1.76 11.50 13.65
N ASP A 62 -1.19 12.37 14.50
CA ASP A 62 -0.82 12.08 15.89
C ASP A 62 -2.01 11.58 16.75
N SER A 63 -3.24 11.96 16.41
CA SER A 63 -4.46 11.49 17.08
C SER A 63 -4.71 9.99 16.84
N VAL A 64 -4.37 9.49 15.65
CA VAL A 64 -4.46 8.06 15.32
C VAL A 64 -3.34 7.33 16.05
N ILE A 65 -2.10 7.82 15.98
CA ILE A 65 -0.94 7.23 16.67
C ILE A 65 -1.17 7.14 18.19
N SER A 66 -1.69 8.20 18.81
CA SER A 66 -2.03 8.18 20.23
C SER A 66 -3.12 7.17 20.57
N SER A 67 -4.16 7.04 19.73
CA SER A 67 -5.19 6.01 19.91
C SER A 67 -4.63 4.59 19.84
N LEU A 68 -3.63 4.37 18.98
CA LEU A 68 -3.00 3.06 18.78
C LEU A 68 -2.07 2.62 19.92
N SER A 69 -1.60 3.56 20.75
CA SER A 69 -0.71 3.27 21.88
C SER A 69 -1.38 2.49 23.00
N SER A 70 -2.71 2.44 23.02
CA SER A 70 -3.49 1.78 24.07
C SER A 70 -4.79 1.21 23.51
N MET A 71 -4.68 0.16 22.71
CA MET A 71 -5.80 -0.51 22.05
C MET A 71 -6.37 -1.63 22.91
N SER A 72 -7.70 -1.77 22.92
CA SER A 72 -8.35 -2.89 23.59
C SER A 72 -8.15 -4.17 22.79
N ALA A 73 -7.62 -5.19 23.46
CA ALA A 73 -7.52 -6.56 23.00
C ALA A 73 -8.12 -7.48 24.06
N ILE A 74 -8.58 -8.65 23.65
CA ILE A 74 -9.17 -9.64 24.55
C ILE A 74 -8.39 -10.94 24.53
N ASP A 75 -8.36 -11.61 25.68
CA ASP A 75 -7.80 -12.95 25.83
C ASP A 75 -8.87 -14.05 25.68
N ASP A 76 -8.51 -15.31 25.93
CA ASP A 76 -9.44 -16.45 25.79
C ASP A 76 -10.64 -16.42 26.75
N PHE A 77 -10.61 -15.52 27.74
CA PHE A 77 -11.70 -15.27 28.69
C PHE A 77 -12.46 -13.97 28.40
N ASP A 78 -12.24 -13.37 27.23
CA ASP A 78 -12.88 -12.12 26.78
C ASP A 78 -12.55 -10.92 27.67
N ARG A 79 -11.40 -10.94 28.37
CA ARG A 79 -11.00 -9.87 29.31
C ARG A 79 -10.23 -8.76 28.58
N ASP A 80 -10.51 -7.51 28.89
CA ASP A 80 -9.87 -6.33 28.28
C ASP A 80 -8.41 -6.17 28.75
N PHE A 81 -7.50 -6.18 27.78
CA PHE A 81 -6.09 -5.82 27.93
C PHE A 81 -5.74 -4.68 26.99
N LYS A 82 -4.77 -3.86 27.38
CA LYS A 82 -4.25 -2.79 26.52
C LYS A 82 -2.99 -3.26 25.78
N VAL A 83 -2.97 -3.05 24.48
CA VAL A 83 -1.84 -3.34 23.59
C VAL A 83 -1.44 -2.10 22.81
N ASP A 84 -0.15 -1.95 22.56
CA ASP A 84 0.41 -0.87 21.75
C ASP A 84 0.62 -1.38 20.31
N LEU A 85 -0.11 -0.82 19.36
CA LEU A 85 -0.01 -1.16 17.93
C LEU A 85 0.82 -0.16 17.12
N THR A 86 1.39 0.87 17.75
CA THR A 86 2.12 1.94 17.05
C THR A 86 3.31 1.40 16.25
N SER A 87 3.99 0.38 16.78
CA SER A 87 5.12 -0.29 16.12
C SER A 87 4.75 -1.04 14.83
N MET A 88 3.46 -1.31 14.59
CA MET A 88 2.97 -1.98 13.38
C MET A 88 2.77 -1.00 12.21
N ILE A 89 2.89 0.31 12.45
CA ILE A 89 2.81 1.34 11.42
C ILE A 89 4.19 1.65 10.88
N LYS A 90 4.31 1.59 9.55
CA LYS A 90 5.48 2.03 8.79
C LYS A 90 5.11 3.27 8.00
N GLN A 91 5.72 4.41 8.36
CA GLN A 91 5.61 5.64 7.56
C GLN A 91 6.49 5.49 6.33
N ASN A 92 5.90 5.23 5.16
CA ASN A 92 6.62 5.10 3.89
C ASN A 92 6.02 6.02 2.82
N ASP A 93 6.89 6.82 2.20
CA ASP A 93 6.52 7.88 1.27
C ASP A 93 6.20 7.44 -0.16
N ASN A 94 6.58 6.22 -0.55
CA ASN A 94 6.31 5.74 -1.92
C ASN A 94 6.59 4.24 -2.05
N LEU A 95 5.55 3.45 -2.32
CA LEU A 95 5.71 2.06 -2.80
C LEU A 95 5.94 2.02 -4.32
N MET A 96 5.89 3.18 -4.98
CA MET A 96 6.02 3.29 -6.44
C MET A 96 7.45 3.00 -6.90
N PRO A 97 7.65 1.95 -7.72
CA PRO A 97 8.98 1.59 -8.20
C PRO A 97 9.53 2.69 -9.12
N LEU A 98 10.86 2.80 -9.16
CA LEU A 98 11.52 3.47 -10.26
C LEU A 98 11.54 2.54 -11.46
N GLN A 99 11.06 3.02 -12.59
CA GLN A 99 11.15 2.28 -13.85
C GLN A 99 12.39 2.65 -14.64
N SER A 100 12.86 1.65 -15.38
CA SER A 100 13.80 1.80 -16.49
C SER A 100 13.09 2.48 -17.66
N ASP A 101 13.72 3.50 -18.23
CA ASP A 101 13.34 4.08 -19.52
C ASP A 101 11.91 4.68 -19.62
N TYR A 102 11.70 5.85 -18.99
CA TYR A 102 10.46 6.63 -19.15
C TYR A 102 10.38 7.25 -20.55
N LYS A 103 9.31 6.96 -21.30
CA LYS A 103 9.11 7.42 -22.68
C LYS A 103 8.03 8.48 -22.79
N LYS A 104 8.11 9.27 -23.85
CA LYS A 104 7.04 10.19 -24.24
C LYS A 104 5.73 9.41 -24.39
N GLY A 105 4.69 9.86 -23.67
CA GLY A 105 3.36 9.24 -23.71
C GLY A 105 3.12 8.19 -22.62
N ASP A 106 4.16 7.76 -21.91
CA ASP A 106 4.01 6.82 -20.79
C ASP A 106 3.23 7.48 -19.65
N SER A 107 2.16 6.86 -19.22
CA SER A 107 1.36 7.34 -18.10
C SER A 107 1.64 6.52 -16.84
N TRP A 108 1.54 7.16 -15.67
CA TRP A 108 1.83 6.48 -14.42
C TRP A 108 0.85 5.35 -14.12
N GLY A 109 -0.41 5.46 -14.53
CA GLY A 109 -1.40 4.38 -14.42
C GLY A 109 -0.97 3.12 -15.18
N ALA A 110 -0.36 3.28 -16.38
CA ALA A 110 0.21 2.15 -17.09
C ALA A 110 1.49 1.62 -16.42
N MET A 111 2.38 2.53 -16.03
CA MET A 111 3.65 2.16 -15.43
C MET A 111 3.48 1.41 -14.09
N LEU A 112 2.52 1.82 -13.27
CA LEU A 112 2.20 1.17 -12.00
C LEU A 112 1.53 -0.20 -12.19
N SER A 113 0.91 -0.46 -13.35
CA SER A 113 0.41 -1.79 -13.66
C SER A 113 1.52 -2.82 -13.84
N ASN A 114 2.71 -2.38 -14.25
CA ASN A 114 3.85 -3.26 -14.54
C ASN A 114 3.51 -4.43 -15.50
N LEU A 115 2.60 -4.19 -16.45
CA LEU A 115 2.19 -5.17 -17.45
C LEU A 115 3.00 -5.01 -18.74
N ASP A 116 3.18 -6.11 -19.48
CA ASP A 116 3.59 -6.03 -20.90
C ASP A 116 2.40 -5.51 -21.72
N VAL A 117 2.48 -4.24 -22.08
CA VAL A 117 1.41 -3.52 -22.74
C VAL A 117 1.59 -3.57 -24.26
N LYS A 118 0.53 -4.00 -24.97
CA LYS A 118 0.46 -3.96 -26.44
C LYS A 118 -0.43 -2.82 -26.90
N SER A 119 -0.13 -2.27 -28.07
CA SER A 119 -0.96 -1.24 -28.70
C SER A 119 -1.30 -1.57 -30.15
N LEU A 120 -2.54 -1.27 -30.54
CA LEU A 120 -3.04 -1.39 -31.91
C LEU A 120 -4.04 -0.26 -32.17
N ASP A 121 -3.81 0.54 -33.21
CA ASP A 121 -4.66 1.68 -33.60
C ASP A 121 -5.06 2.61 -32.43
N GLY A 122 -4.09 2.89 -31.56
CA GLY A 122 -4.27 3.73 -30.38
C GLY A 122 -4.90 3.01 -29.18
N PHE A 123 -5.52 1.84 -29.34
CA PHE A 123 -5.92 1.02 -28.21
C PHE A 123 -4.71 0.43 -27.52
N ILE A 124 -4.79 0.34 -26.19
CA ILE A 124 -3.74 -0.17 -25.32
C ILE A 124 -4.34 -1.31 -24.48
N ILE A 125 -3.67 -2.45 -24.43
CA ILE A 125 -4.10 -3.60 -23.62
C ILE A 125 -2.88 -4.22 -22.96
N GLY A 126 -2.94 -4.40 -21.65
CA GLY A 126 -2.09 -5.30 -20.88
C GLY A 126 -2.98 -6.28 -20.12
N LEU A 127 -2.69 -7.58 -20.18
CA LEU A 127 -3.54 -8.58 -19.53
C LEU A 127 -2.67 -9.69 -18.94
N GLU A 128 -2.72 -9.84 -17.63
CA GLU A 128 -2.16 -11.00 -16.95
C GLU A 128 -3.29 -11.93 -16.48
N ASN A 129 -4.29 -11.37 -15.79
CA ASN A 129 -5.49 -12.09 -15.36
C ASN A 129 -6.66 -11.12 -15.10
N LYS A 130 -7.80 -11.64 -14.66
CA LYS A 130 -9.01 -10.82 -14.40
C LYS A 130 -8.86 -9.78 -13.27
N GLU A 131 -7.91 -9.99 -12.36
CA GLU A 131 -7.62 -9.08 -11.24
C GLU A 131 -6.39 -8.19 -11.51
N HIS A 132 -5.72 -8.39 -12.66
CA HIS A 132 -4.53 -7.65 -13.04
C HIS A 132 -4.49 -7.42 -14.55
N PHE A 133 -4.98 -6.25 -14.96
CA PHE A 133 -5.09 -5.87 -16.36
C PHE A 133 -5.07 -4.34 -16.53
N LEU A 134 -4.85 -3.92 -17.78
CA LEU A 134 -4.92 -2.56 -18.23
C LEU A 134 -5.62 -2.50 -19.58
N ILE A 135 -6.51 -1.52 -19.72
CA ILE A 135 -7.06 -1.09 -21.00
C ILE A 135 -6.87 0.40 -21.13
N GLY A 136 -6.58 0.87 -22.33
CA GLY A 136 -6.40 2.30 -22.58
C GLY A 136 -6.59 2.69 -24.01
N TYR A 137 -6.55 3.99 -24.25
CA TYR A 137 -6.68 4.58 -25.58
C TYR A 137 -5.84 5.85 -25.70
N ASN A 138 -5.07 5.90 -26.78
CA ASN A 138 -4.27 7.03 -27.20
C ASN A 138 -4.96 7.74 -28.35
N LYS A 139 -5.05 9.07 -28.26
CA LYS A 139 -5.63 9.90 -29.31
C LYS A 139 -4.87 11.21 -29.48
N SER A 140 -4.39 11.46 -30.69
CA SER A 140 -3.94 12.81 -31.08
C SER A 140 -5.14 13.75 -31.20
N ILE A 141 -5.03 14.92 -30.59
CA ILE A 141 -6.06 15.96 -30.66
C ILE A 141 -5.88 16.71 -31.99
N ILE A 142 -6.92 16.69 -32.82
CA ILE A 142 -6.94 17.25 -34.18
C ILE A 142 -6.43 18.70 -34.17
N ASP A 143 -5.57 19.03 -35.14
CA ASP A 143 -4.97 20.34 -35.35
C ASP A 143 -4.15 20.88 -34.16
N THR A 144 -3.63 19.98 -33.30
CA THR A 144 -2.75 20.33 -32.19
C THR A 144 -1.56 19.37 -32.08
N SER A 145 -0.53 19.77 -31.35
CA SER A 145 0.59 18.90 -30.97
C SER A 145 0.32 18.11 -29.68
N LEU A 146 -0.96 17.91 -29.34
CA LEU A 146 -1.38 17.26 -28.11
C LEU A 146 -1.81 15.81 -28.35
N GLU A 147 -1.40 14.93 -27.45
CA GLU A 147 -1.80 13.53 -27.39
C GLU A 147 -2.43 13.23 -26.04
N LEU A 148 -3.64 12.69 -26.06
CA LEU A 148 -4.36 12.22 -24.87
C LEU A 148 -4.17 10.71 -24.72
N ASN A 149 -3.72 10.30 -23.55
CA ASN A 149 -3.71 8.91 -23.09
C ASN A 149 -4.75 8.75 -21.97
N LEU A 150 -5.72 7.85 -22.15
CA LEU A 150 -6.70 7.48 -21.13
C LEU A 150 -6.57 6.01 -20.81
N ASN A 151 -6.33 5.67 -19.54
CA ASN A 151 -6.10 4.30 -19.10
C ASN A 151 -6.99 3.94 -17.92
N TYR A 152 -7.46 2.70 -17.90
CA TYR A 152 -8.03 2.03 -16.74
C TYR A 152 -7.18 0.81 -16.43
N SER A 153 -6.73 0.66 -15.19
CA SER A 153 -6.01 -0.52 -14.73
C SER A 153 -6.65 -1.09 -13.47
N LYS A 154 -6.54 -2.40 -13.31
CA LYS A 154 -6.80 -3.12 -12.06
C LYS A 154 -5.52 -3.83 -11.65
N ASN A 155 -5.12 -3.68 -10.38
CA ASN A 155 -3.89 -4.19 -9.80
C ASN A 155 -4.17 -4.79 -8.42
N GLN A 156 -3.28 -5.65 -7.92
CA GLN A 156 -3.42 -6.25 -6.59
C GLN A 156 -2.87 -5.36 -5.46
N ALA A 157 -2.01 -4.40 -5.78
CA ALA A 157 -1.38 -3.52 -4.80
C ALA A 157 -1.85 -2.06 -4.96
N ASN A 158 -1.98 -1.37 -3.83
CA ASN A 158 -2.16 0.07 -3.80
C ASN A 158 -0.77 0.74 -3.64
N PRO A 159 -0.41 1.71 -4.49
CA PRO A 159 0.94 2.27 -4.48
C PRO A 159 1.22 3.30 -3.36
N TRP A 160 0.19 3.67 -2.60
CA TRP A 160 0.29 4.59 -1.46
C TRP A 160 0.03 3.94 -0.10
N VAL A 161 -0.68 2.80 -0.08
CA VAL A 161 -1.11 2.13 1.15
C VAL A 161 -0.91 0.63 0.99
N ASP A 162 -0.25 0.00 1.96
CA ASP A 162 -0.14 -1.46 2.07
C ASP A 162 -0.64 -1.90 3.45
N ILE A 163 -1.60 -2.82 3.48
CA ILE A 163 -2.26 -3.31 4.69
C ILE A 163 -2.29 -4.83 4.69
N SER A 164 -2.07 -5.41 5.87
CA SER A 164 -2.23 -6.84 6.10
C SER A 164 -2.63 -7.17 7.53
N GLY A 165 -3.24 -8.35 7.71
CA GLY A 165 -3.50 -8.95 9.00
C GLY A 165 -4.62 -8.24 9.76
N VAL A 166 -4.35 -7.81 11.00
CA VAL A 166 -5.38 -7.18 11.84
C VAL A 166 -5.89 -5.85 11.27
N TRP A 167 -5.09 -5.22 10.40
CA TRP A 167 -5.45 -3.99 9.73
C TRP A 167 -6.48 -4.19 8.60
N GLY A 168 -6.64 -5.42 8.11
CA GLY A 168 -7.33 -5.73 6.86
C GLY A 168 -6.33 -6.03 5.75
N ASP A 169 -6.83 -6.30 4.54
CA ASP A 169 -6.03 -6.65 3.37
C ASP A 169 -6.53 -5.91 2.12
N VAL A 170 -5.62 -5.50 1.24
CA VAL A 170 -5.99 -4.95 -0.08
C VAL A 170 -6.35 -6.11 -0.99
N ASP A 171 -7.60 -6.16 -1.45
CA ASP A 171 -8.06 -7.18 -2.39
C ASP A 171 -7.72 -6.79 -3.82
N SER A 172 -7.97 -5.53 -4.18
CA SER A 172 -7.59 -4.97 -5.47
C SER A 172 -7.58 -3.45 -5.47
N THR A 173 -6.98 -2.87 -6.49
CA THR A 173 -6.92 -1.43 -6.72
C THR A 173 -7.21 -1.14 -8.17
N SER A 174 -8.16 -0.25 -8.43
CA SER A 174 -8.47 0.21 -9.78
C SER A 174 -8.11 1.68 -9.97
N THR A 175 -7.45 2.00 -11.08
CA THR A 175 -6.95 3.35 -11.36
C THR A 175 -7.42 3.79 -12.74
N ILE A 176 -8.07 4.94 -12.79
CA ILE A 176 -8.24 5.72 -14.03
C ILE A 176 -7.12 6.76 -14.10
N ASP A 177 -6.38 6.78 -15.19
CA ASP A 177 -5.34 7.78 -15.49
C ASP A 177 -5.69 8.53 -16.78
N SER A 178 -5.56 9.85 -16.73
CA SER A 178 -5.70 10.74 -17.89
C SER A 178 -4.44 11.57 -18.01
N ASN A 179 -3.65 11.31 -19.05
CA ASN A 179 -2.37 11.94 -19.33
C ASN A 179 -2.44 12.74 -20.63
N LEU A 180 -2.00 13.99 -20.58
CA LEU A 180 -1.89 14.85 -21.75
C LEU A 180 -0.40 15.09 -22.04
N THR A 181 0.00 14.80 -23.27
CA THR A 181 1.37 15.00 -23.76
C THR A 181 1.39 16.07 -24.82
N TRP A 182 2.30 17.02 -24.71
CA TRP A 182 2.67 17.97 -25.74
C TRP A 182 4.10 17.70 -26.19
N ALA A 183 4.33 17.74 -27.50
CA ALA A 183 5.66 17.58 -28.06
C ALA A 183 5.95 18.61 -29.16
N ASN A 184 7.18 19.08 -29.20
CA ASN A 184 7.70 19.95 -30.26
C ASN A 184 9.17 19.62 -30.53
N ASP A 185 9.46 19.22 -31.78
CA ASP A 185 10.75 18.69 -32.20
C ASP A 185 11.25 17.59 -31.24
N ASN A 186 12.36 17.85 -30.56
CA ASN A 186 13.02 16.92 -29.64
C ASN A 186 12.52 17.05 -28.21
N PHE A 187 11.66 18.02 -27.89
CA PHE A 187 11.18 18.27 -26.53
C PHE A 187 9.74 17.78 -26.36
N TRP A 188 9.46 17.28 -25.16
CA TRP A 188 8.10 16.94 -24.75
C TRP A 188 7.86 17.27 -23.29
N ILE A 189 6.61 17.58 -22.98
CA ILE A 189 6.11 17.71 -21.61
C ILE A 189 4.77 16.99 -21.53
N GLN A 190 4.54 16.33 -20.42
CA GLN A 190 3.29 15.66 -20.13
C GLN A 190 2.91 15.81 -18.66
N GLY A 191 1.63 15.63 -18.41
CA GLY A 191 1.09 15.59 -17.06
C GLY A 191 -0.21 14.85 -17.03
N GLY A 192 -0.45 14.18 -15.91
CA GLY A 192 -1.64 13.38 -15.74
C GLY A 192 -2.28 13.53 -14.38
N VAL A 193 -3.54 13.12 -14.33
CA VAL A 193 -4.32 13.01 -13.12
C VAL A 193 -4.82 11.59 -12.99
N MET A 194 -4.74 11.04 -11.78
CA MET A 194 -5.18 9.68 -11.49
C MET A 194 -6.26 9.70 -10.42
N ALA A 195 -7.27 8.86 -10.59
CA ALA A 195 -8.24 8.51 -9.56
C ALA A 195 -8.13 7.02 -9.28
N THR A 196 -7.77 6.67 -8.05
CA THR A 196 -7.54 5.29 -7.62
C THR A 196 -8.52 4.89 -6.54
N ASN A 197 -9.21 3.78 -6.76
CA ASN A 197 -10.14 3.16 -5.82
C ASN A 197 -9.54 1.85 -5.29
N THR A 198 -9.75 1.55 -4.03
CA THR A 198 -9.21 0.36 -3.36
C THR A 198 -10.35 -0.49 -2.83
N ASP A 199 -10.41 -1.74 -3.27
CA ASP A 199 -11.23 -2.77 -2.66
C ASP A 199 -10.42 -3.42 -1.54
N LEU A 200 -10.99 -3.52 -0.35
CA LEU A 200 -10.33 -4.09 0.82
C LEU A 200 -11.21 -5.08 1.57
N THR A 201 -10.57 -6.09 2.14
CA THR A 201 -11.10 -6.85 3.25
C THR A 201 -10.87 -6.04 4.52
N ALA A 202 -11.96 -5.55 5.13
CA ALA A 202 -11.89 -4.64 6.26
C ALA A 202 -11.32 -5.30 7.53
N GLY A 203 -10.45 -4.55 8.22
CA GLY A 203 -9.96 -4.86 9.56
C GLY A 203 -10.04 -3.61 10.45
N LEU A 204 -8.95 -3.27 11.14
CA LEU A 204 -8.84 -1.98 11.81
C LEU A 204 -8.88 -0.81 10.83
N VAL A 205 -8.42 -1.00 9.59
CA VAL A 205 -8.76 -0.12 8.46
C VAL A 205 -10.10 -0.57 7.92
N SER A 206 -11.10 0.31 8.01
CA SER A 206 -12.46 0.00 7.59
C SER A 206 -12.76 0.46 6.16
N ASP A 207 -12.08 1.51 5.70
CA ASP A 207 -12.29 2.07 4.36
C ASP A 207 -11.10 2.90 3.87
N ILE A 208 -10.91 2.95 2.55
CA ILE A 208 -9.98 3.85 1.87
C ILE A 208 -10.75 4.60 0.79
N ASN A 209 -10.96 5.90 1.00
CA ASN A 209 -11.62 6.76 0.03
C ASN A 209 -10.80 6.86 -1.26
N ASN A 210 -11.46 7.22 -2.37
CA ASN A 210 -10.79 7.46 -3.64
C ASN A 210 -9.58 8.39 -3.49
N LEU A 211 -8.43 7.89 -3.94
CA LEU A 211 -7.15 8.57 -3.90
C LEU A 211 -6.93 9.31 -5.23
N TYR A 212 -6.78 10.63 -5.16
CA TYR A 212 -6.53 11.46 -6.33
C TYR A 212 -5.09 11.93 -6.32
N SER A 213 -4.40 11.76 -7.43
CA SER A 213 -3.01 12.20 -7.58
C SER A 213 -2.76 12.91 -8.90
N VAL A 214 -1.67 13.67 -8.94
CA VAL A 214 -1.21 14.40 -10.12
C VAL A 214 0.28 14.19 -10.31
N TYR A 215 0.73 14.23 -11.56
CA TYR A 215 2.15 14.15 -11.90
C TYR A 215 2.47 15.00 -13.13
N THR A 216 3.76 15.28 -13.31
CA THR A 216 4.29 15.89 -14.52
C THR A 216 5.65 15.30 -14.87
N THR A 217 5.93 15.16 -16.16
CA THR A 217 7.21 14.71 -16.67
C THR A 217 7.54 15.53 -17.91
N ALA A 218 8.80 15.89 -18.08
CA ALA A 218 9.32 16.52 -19.28
C ALA A 218 10.57 15.77 -19.75
N GLY A 219 10.84 15.83 -21.04
CA GLY A 219 12.03 15.20 -21.58
C GLY A 219 12.47 15.78 -22.90
N TRP A 220 13.66 15.35 -23.27
CA TRP A 220 14.32 15.65 -24.53
C TRP A 220 14.83 14.35 -25.14
N GLU A 221 14.57 14.15 -26.41
CA GLU A 221 14.99 12.97 -27.16
C GLU A 221 15.57 13.38 -28.52
N LYS A 222 16.80 12.96 -28.77
CA LYS A 222 17.48 13.20 -30.05
C LYS A 222 18.52 12.12 -30.33
N ASP A 223 18.55 11.67 -31.58
CA ASP A 223 19.47 10.63 -32.06
C ASP A 223 19.36 9.38 -31.18
N ASN A 224 20.42 9.08 -30.42
CA ASN A 224 20.52 7.91 -29.58
C ASN A 224 20.24 8.20 -28.10
N TRP A 225 19.86 9.43 -27.74
CA TRP A 225 19.73 9.89 -26.37
C TRP A 225 18.29 10.27 -26.03
N ARG A 226 17.85 9.87 -24.84
CA ARG A 226 16.66 10.40 -24.17
C ARG A 226 17.04 10.81 -22.76
N ILE A 227 16.68 12.03 -22.36
CA ILE A 227 16.86 12.56 -21.01
C ILE A 227 15.51 13.06 -20.53
N TYR A 228 15.13 12.71 -19.31
CA TYR A 228 13.83 13.08 -18.77
C TYR A 228 13.91 13.42 -17.28
N THR A 229 12.96 14.23 -16.82
CA THR A 229 12.77 14.52 -15.41
C THR A 229 11.29 14.73 -15.13
N GLY A 230 10.84 14.40 -13.93
CA GLY A 230 9.44 14.53 -13.56
C GLY A 230 9.22 14.34 -12.08
N THR A 231 7.96 14.22 -11.71
CA THR A 231 7.53 13.93 -10.34
C THR A 231 6.74 12.63 -10.33
N LYS A 232 7.00 11.75 -9.36
CA LYS A 232 6.08 10.64 -9.06
C LYS A 232 4.69 11.18 -8.67
N PRO A 233 3.61 10.43 -8.88
CA PRO A 233 2.25 10.85 -8.54
C PRO A 233 2.12 11.31 -7.10
N LYS A 234 1.75 12.58 -6.93
CA LYS A 234 1.52 13.20 -5.64
C LYS A 234 0.04 13.19 -5.30
N LEU A 235 -0.31 12.65 -4.14
CA LEU A 235 -1.66 12.68 -3.61
C LEU A 235 -2.09 14.12 -3.30
N ILE A 236 -3.24 14.49 -3.87
CA ILE A 236 -3.90 15.78 -3.64
C ILE A 236 -5.20 15.62 -2.85
N LYS A 237 -5.75 14.41 -2.76
CA LYS A 237 -6.93 14.06 -1.96
C LYS A 237 -6.97 12.55 -1.73
N GLY A 238 -7.50 12.14 -0.59
CA GLY A 238 -7.67 10.73 -0.24
C GLY A 238 -7.53 10.54 1.25
N ASP A 239 -8.49 9.85 1.86
CA ASP A 239 -8.53 9.64 3.30
C ASP A 239 -8.71 8.15 3.60
N ILE A 240 -8.09 7.70 4.68
CA ILE A 240 -8.24 6.35 5.23
C ILE A 240 -9.03 6.43 6.53
N GLU A 241 -9.93 5.48 6.73
CA GLU A 241 -10.78 5.39 7.91
C GLU A 241 -10.40 4.18 8.75
N PHE A 242 -10.25 4.42 10.05
CA PHE A 242 -9.94 3.41 11.05
C PHE A 242 -11.14 3.17 11.97
N ASN A 243 -11.32 1.92 12.37
CA ASN A 243 -12.25 1.51 13.41
C ASN A 243 -11.48 0.87 14.57
N LEU A 244 -11.08 1.70 15.54
CA LEU A 244 -10.10 1.33 16.56
C LEU A 244 -10.78 0.90 17.88
N PRO A 245 -10.45 -0.28 18.46
CA PRO A 245 -11.13 -0.82 19.63
C PRO A 245 -10.78 -0.08 20.93
N SER A 246 -11.73 0.63 21.54
CA SER A 246 -11.45 1.48 22.71
C SER A 246 -11.46 0.72 24.03
N ASN A 247 -12.52 -0.05 24.29
CA ASN A 247 -12.77 -0.72 25.55
C ASN A 247 -13.78 -1.86 25.38
N VAL A 248 -13.81 -2.74 26.37
CA VAL A 248 -14.88 -3.73 26.54
C VAL A 248 -15.81 -3.26 27.66
N ASP A 249 -17.12 -3.40 27.48
CA ASP A 249 -18.09 -3.12 28.53
C ASP A 249 -18.37 -4.31 29.46
N GLU A 250 -19.21 -4.11 30.47
CA GLU A 250 -19.60 -5.14 31.44
C GLU A 250 -20.31 -6.35 30.83
N ASN A 251 -20.84 -6.21 29.60
CA ASN A 251 -21.51 -7.28 28.87
C ASN A 251 -20.55 -8.03 27.93
N GLY A 252 -19.26 -7.69 27.93
CA GLY A 252 -18.30 -8.25 27.01
C GLY A 252 -18.50 -7.74 25.58
N THR A 253 -18.95 -6.51 25.37
CA THR A 253 -19.03 -5.92 24.03
C THR A 253 -17.83 -5.00 23.80
N MET A 254 -17.14 -5.18 22.68
CA MET A 254 -16.03 -4.31 22.28
C MET A 254 -16.58 -3.06 21.57
N HIS A 255 -16.22 -1.90 22.10
CA HIS A 255 -16.56 -0.59 21.55
C HIS A 255 -15.42 -0.06 20.67
N TYR A 256 -15.75 0.75 19.67
CA TYR A 256 -14.78 1.29 18.73
C TYR A 256 -14.92 2.79 18.55
N ASN A 257 -13.78 3.44 18.31
CA ASN A 257 -13.71 4.82 17.88
C ASN A 257 -13.34 4.88 16.41
N LYS A 258 -14.18 5.56 15.63
CA LYS A 258 -13.86 5.88 14.24
C LYS A 258 -12.88 7.04 14.19
N GLN A 259 -11.78 6.85 13.47
CA GLN A 259 -10.79 7.88 13.20
C GLN A 259 -10.59 8.00 11.69
N LYS A 260 -10.30 9.20 11.22
CA LYS A 260 -10.07 9.47 9.80
C LYS A 260 -8.82 10.31 9.66
N THR A 261 -7.93 9.91 8.77
CA THR A 261 -6.72 10.68 8.45
C THR A 261 -6.51 10.72 6.95
N ARG A 262 -5.78 11.75 6.50
CA ARG A 262 -5.48 11.95 5.09
C ARG A 262 -4.25 11.14 4.69
N VAL A 263 -4.36 10.38 3.61
CA VAL A 263 -3.21 9.73 2.98
C VAL A 263 -2.34 10.80 2.32
N LYS A 264 -1.05 10.82 2.65
CA LYS A 264 -0.09 11.80 2.12
C LYS A 264 1.10 11.07 1.52
N ASN A 265 1.75 11.71 0.56
CA ASN A 265 3.08 11.32 0.14
C ASN A 265 3.91 12.57 -0.19
N ASN A 266 5.22 12.47 0.02
CA ASN A 266 6.15 13.53 -0.31
C ASN A 266 6.30 13.69 -1.83
N ALA A 267 6.45 14.94 -2.27
CA ALA A 267 6.74 15.24 -3.66
C ALA A 267 8.11 14.64 -4.01
N THR A 268 8.10 13.60 -4.84
CA THR A 268 9.31 12.87 -5.21
C THR A 268 9.65 13.17 -6.67
N GLY A 269 10.71 13.95 -6.88
CA GLY A 269 11.23 14.23 -8.22
C GLY A 269 12.16 13.12 -8.69
N PHE A 270 12.23 12.88 -10.00
CA PHE A 270 13.18 11.95 -10.59
C PHE A 270 13.84 12.56 -11.82
N ILE A 271 15.03 12.08 -12.13
CA ILE A 271 15.76 12.35 -13.37
C ILE A 271 16.29 11.03 -13.92
N GLY A 272 16.22 10.85 -15.23
CA GLY A 272 16.76 9.67 -15.89
C GLY A 272 17.29 9.97 -17.27
N GLY A 273 18.05 9.00 -17.76
CA GLY A 273 18.67 9.03 -19.07
C GLY A 273 18.66 7.64 -19.68
N PHE A 274 18.51 7.60 -20.99
CA PHE A 274 18.55 6.41 -21.82
C PHE A 274 19.44 6.68 -23.02
N TRP A 275 20.25 5.69 -23.37
CA TRP A 275 21.08 5.69 -24.56
C TRP A 275 21.04 4.34 -25.27
N GLN A 276 20.87 4.36 -26.59
CA GLN A 276 20.88 3.15 -27.41
C GLN A 276 21.75 3.32 -28.65
N GLN A 277 22.59 2.33 -28.96
CA GLN A 277 23.38 2.31 -30.18
C GLN A 277 23.51 0.91 -30.75
N ASP A 278 23.35 0.80 -32.08
CA ASP A 278 23.64 -0.41 -32.82
C ASP A 278 25.11 -0.44 -33.26
N VAL A 279 25.83 -1.51 -32.90
CA VAL A 279 27.24 -1.74 -33.19
C VAL A 279 27.44 -3.18 -33.66
N ASN A 280 27.89 -3.36 -34.90
CA ASN A 280 28.33 -4.65 -35.46
C ASN A 280 27.34 -5.82 -35.24
N GLY A 281 26.05 -5.60 -35.46
CA GLY A 281 25.00 -6.62 -35.27
C GLY A 281 24.55 -6.82 -33.81
N TYR A 282 24.90 -5.89 -32.93
CA TYR A 282 24.40 -5.83 -31.56
C TYR A 282 23.74 -4.48 -31.30
N SER A 283 22.67 -4.45 -30.51
CA SER A 283 22.07 -3.25 -29.95
C SER A 283 22.48 -3.13 -28.48
N LEU A 284 23.23 -2.08 -28.15
CA LEU A 284 23.63 -1.76 -26.79
C LEU A 284 22.66 -0.69 -26.25
N ILE A 285 22.02 -1.00 -25.13
CA ILE A 285 21.08 -0.12 -24.44
C ILE A 285 21.61 0.13 -23.03
N THR A 286 21.64 1.39 -22.61
CA THR A 286 22.05 1.81 -21.27
C THR A 286 21.01 2.77 -20.74
N ASP A 287 20.48 2.53 -19.55
CA ASP A 287 19.52 3.44 -18.93
C ASP A 287 19.74 3.55 -17.42
N GLY A 288 19.32 4.67 -16.87
CA GLY A 288 19.36 4.89 -15.44
C GLY A 288 18.43 6.02 -15.00
N THR A 289 17.85 5.84 -13.83
CA THR A 289 16.95 6.80 -13.20
C THR A 289 17.31 6.94 -11.73
N VAL A 290 17.31 8.15 -11.18
CA VAL A 290 17.43 8.41 -9.74
C VAL A 290 16.30 9.31 -9.28
N ASP A 291 15.89 9.17 -8.02
CA ASP A 291 14.90 10.05 -7.40
C ASP A 291 15.40 10.78 -6.15
N SER A 292 14.67 11.82 -5.76
CA SER A 292 14.96 12.65 -4.60
C SER A 292 14.79 11.92 -3.27
N SER A 293 14.23 10.70 -3.26
CA SER A 293 14.15 9.83 -2.08
C SER A 293 15.32 8.86 -1.95
N GLY A 294 16.31 8.91 -2.87
CA GLY A 294 17.49 8.05 -2.85
C GLY A 294 17.30 6.73 -3.62
N GLY A 295 16.15 6.52 -4.26
CA GLY A 295 15.94 5.43 -5.20
C GLY A 295 16.82 5.58 -6.42
N HIS A 296 17.34 4.48 -6.93
CA HIS A 296 18.12 4.43 -8.16
C HIS A 296 17.83 3.16 -8.95
N HIS A 297 17.90 3.27 -10.26
CA HIS A 297 17.85 2.17 -11.22
C HIS A 297 18.99 2.36 -12.23
N THR A 298 19.64 1.28 -12.64
CA THR A 298 20.62 1.28 -13.74
C THR A 298 20.57 -0.06 -14.44
N SER A 299 20.57 -0.03 -15.76
CA SER A 299 20.52 -1.21 -16.60
C SER A 299 21.46 -1.06 -17.80
N ILE A 300 22.06 -2.18 -18.20
CA ILE A 300 22.84 -2.32 -19.43
C ILE A 300 22.36 -3.58 -20.12
N THR A 301 21.79 -3.43 -21.32
CA THR A 301 21.27 -4.54 -22.11
C THR A 301 22.02 -4.64 -23.43
N ILE A 302 22.44 -5.85 -23.81
CA ILE A 302 23.09 -6.14 -25.09
C ILE A 302 22.25 -7.16 -25.83
N ASN A 303 21.62 -6.73 -26.93
CA ASN A 303 20.78 -7.58 -27.76
C ASN A 303 21.51 -7.91 -29.06
N LYS A 304 21.65 -9.19 -29.40
CA LYS A 304 22.16 -9.60 -30.70
C LYS A 304 21.05 -9.48 -31.76
N GLN A 305 21.31 -8.76 -32.83
CA GLN A 305 20.42 -8.66 -33.99
C GLN A 305 20.68 -9.88 -34.89
N PHE A 306 19.62 -10.65 -35.18
CA PHE A 306 19.66 -11.82 -36.08
C PHE A 306 18.95 -11.50 -37.39
#